data_AF-A0AAE9ST58-F1
#
_entry.id   AF-A0AAE9ST58-F1
#
_cell.length_a   1.000
_cell.length_b   1.000
_cell.length_c   1.000
_cell.angle_alpha   90.00
_cell.angle_beta   90.00
_cell.angle_gamma   90.00
#
_symmetry.space_group_name_H-M   'P 1'
#
loop_
_entity.id
_entity.type
_entity.pdbx_description
1 polymer ?
#
loop_
_entity_poly.entity_id
_entity_poly.type
_entity_poly.pdbx_seq_one_letter_code
_entity_poly.pdbx_strand_id
1 'polypeptide(L)'
;MNRIVLFDGVEGYHFWDDAFGNIILSLTEVPVEKLLFDHQSEIKESFRMSGAPGPWAADLDSAGAMLGAKGIRGFELSSSYGLSGWLLAKQVEVKDGPQSAI
;
A
#
# COMPACT_ATOMS: atom_id res chain seq x y z
N MET A 1 -16.82 16.09 8.45
CA MET A 1 -16.72 15.63 7.04
C MET A 1 -15.93 14.33 7.05
N ASN A 2 -16.51 13.25 6.54
CA ASN A 2 -15.76 12.02 6.31
C ASN A 2 -14.92 12.21 5.04
N ARG A 3 -13.65 11.75 5.03
CA ARG A 3 -12.79 11.79 3.85
C ARG A 3 -12.39 10.37 3.49
N ILE A 4 -12.30 10.08 2.20
CA ILE A 4 -11.85 8.79 1.67
C ILE A 4 -10.51 9.01 0.97
N VAL A 5 -9.58 8.09 1.21
CA VAL A 5 -8.34 7.98 0.43
C VAL A 5 -8.54 6.84 -0.57
N LEU A 6 -8.49 7.16 -1.86
CA LEU A 6 -8.63 6.21 -2.96
C LEU A 6 -7.25 5.94 -3.57
N PHE A 7 -6.87 4.67 -3.69
CA PHE A 7 -5.68 4.24 -4.40
C PHE A 7 -6.06 3.56 -5.71
N ASP A 8 -5.50 4.01 -6.82
CA ASP A 8 -5.73 3.45 -8.16
C ASP A 8 -4.48 2.79 -8.74
N GLY A 9 -4.67 1.72 -9.51
CA GLY A 9 -3.59 0.91 -10.06
C GLY A 9 -2.73 0.26 -8.98
N VAL A 10 -3.37 -0.41 -8.00
CA VAL A 10 -2.71 -1.10 -6.89
C VAL A 10 -2.00 -2.37 -7.39
N GLU A 11 -0.72 -2.53 -7.06
CA GLU A 11 0.08 -3.73 -7.37
C GLU A 11 0.40 -4.56 -6.12
N GLY A 12 0.12 -4.04 -4.93
CA GLY A 12 0.31 -4.76 -3.67
C GLY A 12 0.08 -3.86 -2.47
N TYR A 13 -0.37 -4.42 -1.36
CA TYR A 13 -0.44 -3.74 -0.08
C TYR A 13 -0.42 -4.75 1.05
N HIS A 14 -0.07 -4.28 2.24
CA HIS A 14 -0.31 -4.98 3.47
C HIS A 14 -0.63 -3.96 4.55
N PHE A 15 -1.79 -4.12 5.19
CA PHE A 15 -2.21 -3.32 6.33
C PHE A 15 -2.45 -4.26 7.51
N TRP A 16 -1.94 -3.88 8.68
CA TRP A 16 -2.11 -4.62 9.92
C TRP A 16 -3.21 -4.00 10.79
N ASP A 17 -3.80 -4.84 11.63
CA ASP A 17 -4.81 -4.47 12.62
C ASP A 17 -6.02 -3.74 12.04
N ASP A 18 -6.54 -4.13 10.86
CA ASP A 18 -7.74 -3.50 10.28
C ASP A 18 -8.92 -3.59 11.26
N ALA A 19 -9.20 -2.48 11.93
CA ALA A 19 -10.21 -2.36 12.96
C ALA A 19 -11.39 -1.54 12.41
N PHE A 20 -12.59 -1.83 12.90
CA PHE A 20 -13.78 -1.09 12.48
C PHE A 20 -13.69 0.37 12.99
N GLY A 21 -13.25 1.27 12.13
CA GLY A 21 -13.00 2.68 12.44
C GLY A 21 -11.50 3.02 12.42
N ASN A 22 -10.97 3.29 11.23
CA ASN A 22 -9.56 3.63 11.03
C ASN A 22 -9.38 5.15 11.08
N ILE A 23 -8.47 5.63 11.93
CA ILE A 23 -8.04 7.03 11.94
C ILE A 23 -6.66 7.10 11.29
N ILE A 24 -6.63 7.48 10.02
CA ILE A 24 -5.37 7.70 9.27
C ILE A 24 -4.69 8.96 9.80
N LEU A 25 -3.47 8.82 10.31
CA LEU A 25 -2.65 9.94 10.80
C LEU A 25 -1.84 10.56 9.67
N SER A 26 -1.20 9.73 8.85
CA SER A 26 -0.40 10.19 7.74
C SER A 26 -0.37 9.16 6.61
N LEU A 27 -0.18 9.69 5.41
CA LEU A 27 0.13 8.91 4.22
C LEU A 27 1.37 9.53 3.60
N THR A 28 2.47 8.79 3.58
CA THR A 28 3.77 9.29 3.12
C THR A 28 4.15 8.55 1.85
N GLU A 29 4.36 9.29 0.76
CA GLU A 29 4.96 8.72 -0.45
C GLU A 29 6.45 8.45 -0.19
N VAL A 30 6.90 7.24 -0.51
CA VAL A 30 8.29 6.79 -0.36
C VAL A 30 8.78 6.19 -1.68
N PRO A 31 10.10 6.24 -1.96
CA PRO A 31 10.66 5.52 -3.10
C PRO A 31 10.30 4.04 -3.05
N VAL A 32 9.93 3.46 -4.20
CA VAL A 32 9.53 2.06 -4.31
C VAL A 32 10.64 1.15 -3.79
N GLU A 33 11.89 1.44 -4.15
CA GLU A 33 13.08 0.68 -3.75
C GLU A 33 13.24 0.66 -2.23
N LYS A 34 12.96 1.77 -1.56
CA LYS A 34 13.01 1.86 -0.11
C LYS A 34 11.92 0.98 0.52
N LEU A 35 10.68 1.09 0.04
CA LEU A 35 9.56 0.30 0.54
C LEU A 35 9.82 -1.21 0.36
N LEU A 36 10.28 -1.62 -0.83
CA LEU A 36 10.62 -3.00 -1.11
C LEU A 36 11.74 -3.51 -0.22
N PHE A 37 12.76 -2.70 0.04
CA PHE A 37 13.87 -3.06 0.92
C PHE A 37 13.40 -3.23 2.38
N ASP A 38 12.60 -2.29 2.87
CA ASP A 38 12.10 -2.29 4.26
C ASP A 38 11.17 -3.48 4.53
N HIS A 39 10.34 -3.86 3.54
CA HIS A 39 9.33 -4.93 3.67
C HIS A 39 9.71 -6.24 2.95
N GLN A 40 10.96 -6.40 2.51
CA GLN A 40 11.38 -7.53 1.65
C GLN A 40 11.09 -8.91 2.26
N SER A 41 11.29 -9.07 3.57
CA SER A 41 11.16 -10.36 4.24
C SER A 41 9.70 -10.81 4.28
N GLU A 42 8.81 -9.86 4.55
CA GLU A 42 7.37 -10.07 4.56
C GLU A 42 6.84 -10.37 3.15
N ILE A 43 7.26 -9.57 2.16
CA ILE A 43 6.86 -9.75 0.76
C ILE A 43 7.30 -11.13 0.25
N LYS A 44 8.55 -11.54 0.51
CA LYS A 44 9.08 -12.86 0.12
C LYS A 44 8.28 -13.99 0.76
N GLU A 45 7.97 -13.89 2.03
CA GLU A 45 7.22 -14.94 2.73
C GLU A 45 5.77 -15.03 2.24
N SER A 46 5.10 -13.89 2.05
CA SER A 46 3.76 -13.83 1.49
C SER A 46 3.70 -14.44 0.09
N PHE A 47 4.69 -14.14 -0.76
CA PHE A 47 4.82 -14.70 -2.11
C PHE A 47 5.06 -16.20 -2.08
N ARG A 48 5.94 -16.68 -1.20
CA ARG A 48 6.21 -18.10 -1.01
C ARG A 48 4.97 -18.87 -0.55
N MET A 49 4.16 -18.28 0.33
CA MET A 49 2.97 -18.91 0.89
C MET A 49 1.75 -18.90 -0.05
N SER A 50 1.59 -17.83 -0.83
CA SER A 50 0.32 -17.56 -1.52
C SER A 50 0.44 -16.97 -2.93
N GLY A 51 1.65 -16.61 -3.36
CA GLY A 51 1.87 -15.86 -4.60
C GLY A 51 1.49 -14.38 -4.53
N ALA A 52 1.05 -13.87 -3.38
CA ALA A 52 0.82 -12.44 -3.14
C ALA A 52 2.16 -11.70 -2.91
N PRO A 53 2.24 -10.37 -3.12
CA PRO A 53 1.23 -9.47 -3.69
C PRO A 53 1.06 -9.60 -5.21
N GLY A 54 1.99 -10.28 -5.90
CA GLY A 54 1.88 -10.54 -7.33
C GLY A 54 3.19 -11.07 -7.93
N PRO A 55 3.21 -11.37 -9.25
CA PRO A 55 4.36 -12.00 -9.90
C PRO A 55 5.67 -11.22 -9.81
N TRP A 56 5.61 -9.88 -9.66
CA TRP A 56 6.79 -9.05 -9.48
C TRP A 56 7.55 -9.38 -8.19
N ALA A 57 6.89 -9.95 -7.18
CA ALA A 57 7.51 -10.33 -5.91
C ALA A 57 8.41 -11.57 -6.01
N ALA A 58 8.40 -12.27 -7.15
CA ALA A 58 9.30 -13.38 -7.43
C ALA A 58 10.77 -12.95 -7.53
N ASP A 59 11.02 -11.68 -7.91
CA ASP A 59 12.34 -11.10 -8.06
C ASP A 59 12.34 -9.64 -7.58
N LEU A 60 12.67 -9.44 -6.31
CA LEU A 60 12.69 -8.11 -5.70
C LEU A 60 13.84 -7.23 -6.21
N ASP A 61 14.90 -7.81 -6.77
CA ASP A 61 16.03 -7.04 -7.30
C ASP A 61 15.61 -6.29 -8.59
N SER A 62 14.73 -6.88 -9.39
CA SER A 62 14.16 -6.24 -10.59
C SER A 62 12.80 -5.57 -10.38
N ALA A 63 12.09 -5.91 -9.29
CA ALA A 63 10.76 -5.39 -8.97
C ALA A 63 10.68 -3.87 -8.97
N GLY A 64 11.67 -3.17 -8.37
CA GLY A 64 11.69 -1.71 -8.31
C GLY A 64 11.64 -1.07 -9.70
N ALA A 65 12.48 -1.52 -10.62
CA ALA A 65 12.50 -1.05 -12.00
C ALA A 65 11.21 -1.39 -12.76
N MET A 66 10.67 -2.60 -12.58
CA MET A 66 9.41 -3.01 -13.21
C MET A 66 8.22 -2.16 -12.74
N LEU A 67 8.11 -1.94 -11.43
CA LEU A 67 7.05 -1.13 -10.82
C LEU A 67 7.21 0.34 -11.21
N GLY A 68 8.42 0.87 -11.19
CA GLY A 68 8.73 2.23 -11.65
C GLY A 68 8.36 2.44 -13.13
N ALA A 69 8.64 1.48 -14.01
CA ALA A 69 8.27 1.56 -15.43
C ALA A 69 6.74 1.58 -15.65
N LYS A 70 5.96 1.00 -14.73
CA LYS A 70 4.49 1.08 -14.72
C LYS A 70 3.95 2.39 -14.10
N GLY A 71 4.83 3.24 -13.56
CA GLY A 71 4.47 4.46 -12.84
C GLY A 71 3.91 4.20 -11.44
N ILE A 72 4.27 3.07 -10.83
CA ILE A 72 3.84 2.69 -9.48
C ILE A 72 4.72 3.43 -8.46
N ARG A 73 4.09 3.85 -7.37
CA ARG A 73 4.70 4.59 -6.26
C ARG A 73 4.46 3.85 -4.96
N GLY A 74 5.38 4.01 -4.02
CA GLY A 74 5.29 3.44 -2.68
C GLY A 74 4.63 4.40 -1.70
N PHE A 75 3.80 3.86 -0.81
CA PHE A 75 3.13 4.63 0.23
C PHE A 75 3.22 3.89 1.57
N GLU A 76 3.57 4.64 2.61
CA GLU A 76 3.51 4.23 4.01
C GLU A 76 2.28 4.90 4.65
N LEU A 77 1.34 4.11 5.14
CA LEU A 77 0.16 4.55 5.86
C LEU A 77 0.40 4.37 7.35
N SER A 78 0.28 5.46 8.10
CA SER A 78 0.26 5.43 9.56
C SER A 78 -1.12 5.82 10.07
N SER A 79 -1.56 5.13 11.10
CA SER A 79 -2.85 5.33 11.76
C SER A 79 -2.69 5.27 13.28
N SER A 80 -3.61 5.91 14.01
CA SER A 80 -3.63 5.81 15.46
C SER A 80 -4.34 4.56 15.97
N TYR A 81 -5.10 3.90 15.08
CA TYR A 81 -5.89 2.73 15.42
C TYR A 81 -6.14 1.92 14.15
N GLY A 82 -5.38 0.83 13.97
CA GLY A 82 -5.56 -0.12 12.87
C GLY A 82 -5.26 0.40 11.46
N LEU A 83 -5.01 -0.46 10.48
CA LEU A 83 -4.73 -0.12 9.07
C LEU A 83 -3.35 0.51 8.80
N SER A 84 -2.41 0.49 9.75
CA SER A 84 -1.04 0.91 9.42
C SER A 84 -0.41 -0.08 8.45
N GLY A 85 0.47 0.40 7.57
CA GLY A 85 1.26 -0.46 6.69
C GLY A 85 1.66 0.16 5.38
N TRP A 86 1.87 -0.67 4.38
CA TRP A 86 2.46 -0.25 3.11
C TRP A 86 1.55 -0.57 1.93
N LEU A 87 1.67 0.24 0.88
CA LEU A 87 0.90 0.08 -0.35
C LEU A 87 1.71 0.55 -1.57
N LEU A 88 1.55 -0.16 -2.68
CA LEU A 88 2.10 0.14 -3.99
C LEU A 88 0.96 0.44 -4.95
N ALA A 89 0.88 1.68 -5.43
CA ALA A 89 -0.18 2.10 -6.35
C ALA A 89 0.30 3.16 -7.34
N LYS A 90 -0.39 3.29 -8.46
CA LYS A 90 -0.11 4.34 -9.45
C LYS A 90 -0.53 5.71 -8.94
N GLN A 91 -1.71 5.80 -8.34
CA GLN A 91 -2.31 7.06 -7.92
C GLN A 91 -2.95 6.99 -6.54
N VAL A 92 -2.99 8.14 -5.88
CA VAL A 92 -3.72 8.36 -4.64
C VAL A 92 -4.51 9.65 -4.74
N GLU A 93 -5.77 9.62 -4.30
CA GLU A 93 -6.67 10.76 -4.27
C GLU A 93 -7.40 10.84 -2.93
N VAL A 94 -7.47 12.04 -2.33
CA VAL A 94 -8.29 12.29 -1.15
C VAL A 94 -9.58 12.97 -1.59
N LYS A 95 -10.72 12.34 -1.31
CA LYS A 95 -12.06 12.83 -1.67
C LYS A 95 -12.93 13.00 -0.44
N ASP A 96 -13.95 13.82 -0.56
CA ASP A 96 -15.02 13.82 0.44
C ASP A 96 -15.74 12.47 0.36
N GLY A 97 -15.89 11.82 1.51
CA GLY A 97 -16.64 10.57 1.62
C GLY A 97 -18.13 10.82 1.37
N PRO A 98 -18.90 9.79 0.95
CA PRO A 98 -20.33 9.92 0.87
C PRO A 98 -20.86 10.36 2.23
N GLN A 99 -21.76 11.35 2.21
CA GLN A 99 -22.55 11.67 3.39
C GLN A 99 -23.40 10.44 3.65
N SER A 100 -23.10 9.67 4.71
CA SER A 100 -23.91 8.49 5.05
C SER A 100 -25.36 8.92 5.09
N ALA A 101 -26.16 8.42 4.15
CA ALA A 101 -27.60 8.41 4.30
C ALA A 101 -27.86 7.50 5.51
N ILE A 102 -28.54 8.10 6.49
CA ILE A 102 -28.89 7.54 7.79
C ILE A 102 -29.62 6.20 7.61
#